data_AF-A0A1M6FS37-F1
#
_entry.id   AF-A0A1M6FS37-F1
#
_cell.length_a   1.000
_cell.length_b   1.000
_cell.length_c   1.000
_cell.angle_alpha   90.00
_cell.angle_beta   90.00
_cell.angle_gamma   90.00
#
_symmetry.space_group_name_H-M   'P 1'
#
loop_
_entity.id
_entity.type
_entity.pdbx_description
1 polymer ?
#
loop_
_entity_poly.entity_id
_entity_poly.type
_entity_poly.pdbx_seq_one_letter_code
_entity_poly.pdbx_strand_id
1 'polypeptide(L)'
;MNRAQGAPGPAPDLRGLRDDGPLCRILGRLAPGAAPPLPTAAAAALVVLVLLAADRGQPAGITLFAPVAALLLSGTASRHPHGGRYDRFVPPVLRATEYTYLTVVGLATGVPGPLVFVLLMTVACHHRDDAVRPPVGVTRSRRARASALGWDGRMLVVAAGSALHVLTPVYGILAGYLAVLLVAEAVRTWSATPVADVIAARTPSGEGGPGHPRGGYGQEGDPAPVAGTNGEA
;
A
#
# COMPACT_ATOMS: atom_id res chain seq x y z
N MET A 1 5.36 18.86 -30.71
CA MET A 1 5.28 17.58 -29.95
C MET A 1 5.20 17.92 -28.46
N ASN A 2 3.99 18.19 -27.97
CA ASN A 2 3.74 18.68 -26.61
C ASN A 2 3.15 17.51 -25.80
N ARG A 3 3.94 16.90 -24.90
CA ARG A 3 3.39 15.93 -23.94
C ARG A 3 2.38 16.68 -23.08
N ALA A 4 1.11 16.30 -23.16
CA ALA A 4 0.16 16.60 -22.10
C ALA A 4 0.75 16.05 -20.79
N GLN A 5 1.35 16.92 -19.99
CA GLN A 5 1.74 16.61 -18.62
C GLN A 5 0.43 16.45 -17.86
N GLY A 6 -0.09 15.22 -17.79
CA GLY A 6 -1.13 14.89 -16.83
C GLY A 6 -0.62 15.34 -15.47
N ALA A 7 -1.42 16.17 -14.77
CA ALA A 7 -1.08 16.63 -13.43
C ALA A 7 -0.60 15.42 -12.61
N PRO A 8 0.53 15.53 -11.87
CA PRO A 8 1.03 14.40 -11.09
C PRO A 8 -0.10 13.88 -10.21
N GLY A 9 -0.43 12.59 -10.37
CA GLY A 9 -1.43 11.94 -9.52
C GLY A 9 -1.11 12.18 -8.05
N PRO A 10 -2.12 12.17 -7.16
CA PRO A 10 -1.90 12.48 -5.75
C PRO A 10 -0.78 11.61 -5.18
N ALA A 11 0.20 12.25 -4.54
CA ALA A 11 1.33 11.56 -3.94
C ALA A 11 0.81 10.51 -2.95
N PRO A 12 1.38 9.29 -2.91
CA PRO A 12 0.93 8.24 -2.03
C PRO A 12 1.07 8.69 -0.56
N ASP A 13 0.01 8.48 0.22
CA ASP A 13 -0.02 8.81 1.65
C ASP A 13 1.05 8.00 2.39
N LEU A 14 2.02 8.69 3.00
CA LEU A 14 3.14 8.10 3.74
C LEU A 14 2.67 7.19 4.88
N ARG A 15 1.49 7.46 5.47
CA ARG A 15 0.91 6.61 6.51
C ARG A 15 0.55 5.23 5.97
N GLY A 16 0.09 5.16 4.72
CA GLY A 16 -0.18 3.91 4.03
C GLY A 16 1.11 3.13 3.71
N LEU A 17 2.20 3.84 3.39
CA LEU A 17 3.48 3.21 3.03
C LEU A 17 4.25 2.63 4.23
N ARG A 18 3.93 3.11 5.44
CA ARG A 18 4.52 2.64 6.71
C ARG A 18 4.11 1.22 7.06
N ASP A 19 3.02 0.73 6.47
CA ASP A 19 2.45 -0.61 6.70
C ASP A 19 2.21 -0.94 8.19
N ASP A 20 1.69 0.04 8.95
CA ASP A 20 1.35 -0.17 10.36
C ASP A 20 0.21 -1.18 10.51
N GLY A 21 0.43 -2.21 11.32
CA GLY A 21 -0.56 -3.18 11.73
C GLY A 21 -1.44 -2.71 12.90
N PRO A 22 -2.26 -3.61 13.46
CA PRO A 22 -3.27 -3.24 14.44
C PRO A 22 -2.67 -2.66 15.74
N LEU A 23 -1.52 -3.16 16.21
CA LEU A 23 -0.94 -2.71 17.47
C LEU A 23 -0.30 -1.33 17.33
N CYS A 24 0.43 -1.07 16.24
CA CYS A 24 0.92 0.28 15.93
C CYS A 24 -0.22 1.30 15.88
N ARG A 25 -1.34 0.95 15.24
CA ARG A 25 -2.52 1.83 15.15
C ARG A 25 -3.20 2.06 16.50
N ILE A 26 -3.27 1.05 17.37
CA ILE A 26 -3.78 1.21 18.74
C ILE A 26 -2.85 2.14 19.52
N LEU A 27 -1.54 1.91 19.46
CA LEU A 27 -0.57 2.74 20.19
C LEU A 27 -0.60 4.20 19.74
N GLY A 28 -0.71 4.45 18.44
CA GLY A 28 -0.89 5.81 17.92
C GLY A 28 -2.19 6.49 18.35
N ARG A 29 -3.25 5.72 18.66
CA ARG A 29 -4.49 6.27 19.24
C ARG A 29 -4.31 6.66 20.70
N LEU A 30 -3.51 5.90 21.44
CA LEU A 30 -3.25 6.15 22.86
C LEU A 30 -2.26 7.29 23.08
N ALA A 31 -1.31 7.49 22.15
CA ALA A 31 -0.28 8.54 22.23
C ALA A 31 -0.20 9.38 20.94
N PRO A 32 -1.28 10.09 20.54
CA PRO A 32 -1.30 10.82 19.28
C PRO A 32 -0.31 11.99 19.31
N GLY A 33 0.71 11.93 18.46
CA GLY A 33 1.67 13.04 18.28
C GLY A 33 2.74 13.14 19.38
N ALA A 34 2.96 12.08 20.15
CA ALA A 34 3.93 12.09 21.26
C ALA A 34 5.39 12.29 20.82
N ALA A 35 5.72 11.99 19.56
CA ALA A 35 7.08 12.13 19.05
C ALA A 35 7.15 12.28 17.52
N PRO A 36 8.21 12.93 16.98
CA PRO A 36 8.44 13.00 15.54
C PRO A 36 8.69 11.60 14.94
N PRO A 37 8.24 11.33 13.71
CA PRO A 37 8.19 9.97 13.15
C PRO A 37 9.53 9.40 12.68
N LEU A 38 10.45 10.24 12.21
CA LEU A 38 11.78 9.79 11.80
C LEU A 38 12.69 9.36 12.97
N PRO A 39 12.92 10.18 14.01
CA PRO A 39 13.82 9.78 15.09
C PRO A 39 13.32 8.55 15.84
N THR A 40 12.00 8.40 15.99
CA THR A 40 11.39 7.20 16.60
C THR A 40 11.58 5.96 15.74
N ALA A 41 11.41 6.05 14.42
CA ALA A 41 11.69 4.94 13.51
C ALA A 41 13.19 4.58 13.46
N ALA A 42 14.07 5.58 13.47
CA ALA A 42 15.52 5.36 13.49
C ALA A 42 15.98 4.72 14.81
N ALA A 43 15.44 5.17 15.94
CA ALA A 43 15.73 4.58 17.25
C ALA A 43 15.18 3.14 17.34
N ALA A 44 13.98 2.88 16.82
CA ALA A 44 13.45 1.52 16.68
C ALA A 44 14.39 0.61 15.86
N ALA A 45 14.85 1.08 14.71
CA ALA A 45 15.78 0.36 13.85
C ALA A 45 17.10 0.08 14.58
N LEU A 46 17.67 1.08 15.26
CA LEU A 46 18.91 0.94 16.02
C LEU A 46 18.77 -0.10 17.12
N VAL A 47 17.69 -0.05 17.91
CA VAL A 47 17.44 -1.02 18.99
C VAL A 47 17.31 -2.43 18.43
N VAL A 48 16.59 -2.62 17.33
CA VAL A 48 16.49 -3.93 16.67
C VAL A 48 17.86 -4.43 16.25
N LEU A 49 18.67 -3.60 15.59
CA LEU A 49 20.02 -3.97 15.16
C LEU A 49 20.94 -4.33 16.33
N VAL A 50 20.89 -3.56 17.42
CA VAL A 50 21.68 -3.82 18.64
C VAL A 50 21.28 -5.14 19.28
N LEU A 51 19.98 -5.41 19.40
CA LEU A 51 19.48 -6.67 19.97
C LEU A 51 19.91 -7.86 19.10
N LEU A 52 19.80 -7.75 17.78
CA LEU A 52 20.27 -8.78 16.84
C LEU A 52 21.79 -8.99 16.92
N ALA A 53 22.58 -7.93 17.13
CA ALA A 53 24.04 -8.04 17.26
C ALA A 53 24.47 -8.66 18.61
N ALA A 54 23.75 -8.36 19.70
CA ALA A 54 24.04 -8.88 21.03
C ALA A 54 23.82 -10.40 21.14
N ASP A 55 22.96 -10.93 20.29
CA ASP A 55 22.51 -12.32 20.23
C ASP A 55 23.55 -13.33 19.76
N ARG A 56 24.66 -12.85 19.16
CA ARG A 56 25.76 -13.68 18.61
C ARG A 56 25.32 -14.84 17.69
N GLY A 57 24.16 -14.74 17.05
CA GLY A 57 23.65 -15.74 16.10
C GLY A 57 22.89 -16.90 16.74
N GLN A 58 22.53 -16.82 18.03
CA GLN A 58 21.55 -17.71 18.64
C GLN A 58 20.38 -16.88 19.18
N PRO A 59 19.21 -16.86 18.51
CA PRO A 59 18.05 -16.05 18.90
C PRO A 59 17.61 -16.38 20.33
N ALA A 60 18.22 -15.66 21.27
CA ALA A 60 18.00 -15.70 22.69
C ALA A 60 16.75 -14.88 23.01
N GLY A 61 16.23 -15.05 24.23
CA GLY A 61 15.02 -14.36 24.68
C GLY A 61 15.04 -12.84 24.46
N ILE A 62 16.21 -12.21 24.52
CA ILE A 62 16.38 -10.76 24.33
C ILE A 62 16.03 -10.32 22.90
N THR A 63 16.39 -11.10 21.87
CA THR A 63 16.11 -10.79 20.46
C THR A 63 14.63 -10.89 20.12
N LEU A 64 13.89 -11.69 20.89
CA LEU A 64 12.43 -11.83 20.76
C LEU A 64 11.68 -10.56 21.19
N PHE A 65 12.30 -9.68 21.98
CA PHE A 65 11.72 -8.38 22.36
C PHE A 65 11.98 -7.27 21.33
N ALA A 66 12.82 -7.50 20.31
CA ALA A 66 13.13 -6.49 19.30
C ALA A 66 11.88 -5.95 18.57
N PRO A 67 10.90 -6.79 18.16
CA PRO A 67 9.65 -6.30 17.59
C PRO A 67 8.84 -5.44 18.57
N VAL A 68 8.83 -5.79 19.86
CA VAL A 68 8.12 -5.03 20.89
C VAL A 68 8.75 -3.65 21.08
N ALA A 69 10.08 -3.57 21.15
CA ALA A 69 10.78 -2.30 21.22
C ALA A 69 10.51 -1.44 19.97
N ALA A 70 10.61 -2.03 18.78
CA ALA A 70 10.31 -1.33 17.54
C ALA A 70 8.87 -0.81 17.54
N LEU A 71 7.91 -1.64 17.97
CA LEU A 71 6.49 -1.32 18.11
C LEU A 71 6.26 -0.12 19.01
N LEU A 72 6.87 -0.12 20.20
CA LEU A 72 6.71 0.93 21.19
C LEU A 72 7.30 2.26 20.72
N LEU A 73 8.51 2.22 20.13
CA LEU A 73 9.17 3.41 19.65
C LEU A 73 8.47 3.97 18.41
N SER A 74 8.26 3.14 17.39
CA SER A 74 7.69 3.59 16.11
C SER A 74 6.19 3.83 16.20
N GLY A 75 5.44 3.01 16.93
CA GLY A 75 3.97 3.03 16.94
C GLY A 75 3.36 4.30 17.54
N THR A 76 4.04 4.96 18.49
CA THR A 76 3.62 6.25 19.06
C THR A 76 3.59 7.36 18.00
N ALA A 77 4.46 7.29 17.00
CA ALA A 77 4.51 8.27 15.91
C ALA A 77 3.56 7.98 14.73
N SER A 78 2.81 6.87 14.77
CA SER A 78 1.95 6.43 13.65
C SER A 78 0.81 7.42 13.30
N ARG A 79 0.37 8.25 14.26
CA ARG A 79 -0.64 9.30 14.05
C ARG A 79 -0.06 10.68 13.75
N HIS A 80 1.25 10.85 13.79
CA HIS A 80 1.87 12.15 13.52
C HIS A 80 1.55 12.59 12.07
N PRO A 81 1.30 13.88 11.80
CA PRO A 81 1.25 14.39 10.44
C PRO A 81 2.60 14.16 9.74
N HIS A 82 2.62 13.44 8.62
CA HIS A 82 3.85 13.17 7.86
C HIS A 82 4.07 14.27 6.80
N GLY A 83 4.28 15.51 7.26
CA GLY A 83 4.47 16.68 6.40
C GLY A 83 5.93 17.06 6.17
N GLY A 84 6.87 16.46 6.91
CA GLY A 84 8.28 16.80 6.84
C GLY A 84 8.98 16.19 5.63
N ARG A 85 9.96 16.91 5.05
CA ARG A 85 10.83 16.39 3.98
C ARG A 85 11.51 15.08 4.36
N TYR A 86 11.88 14.92 5.63
CA TYR A 86 12.54 13.73 6.15
C TYR A 86 11.58 12.58 6.45
N ASP A 87 10.27 12.83 6.60
CA ASP A 87 9.29 11.79 6.89
C ASP A 87 9.16 10.76 5.76
N ARG A 88 9.60 11.13 4.53
CA ARG A 88 9.74 10.19 3.40
C ARG A 88 10.67 9.01 3.69
N PHE A 89 11.60 9.15 4.64
CA PHE A 89 12.54 8.09 5.02
C PHE A 89 11.95 7.14 6.07
N VAL A 90 10.80 7.45 6.67
CA VAL A 90 10.16 6.59 7.67
C VAL A 90 9.77 5.23 7.08
N PRO A 91 9.06 5.14 5.93
CA PRO A 91 8.77 3.85 5.31
C PRO A 91 10.00 3.00 4.95
N PRO A 92 11.05 3.51 4.27
CA PRO A 92 12.20 2.68 3.92
C PRO A 92 13.00 2.22 5.14
N VAL A 93 13.12 3.04 6.18
CA VAL A 93 13.79 2.63 7.43
C VAL A 93 13.04 1.46 8.08
N LEU A 94 11.72 1.56 8.23
CA LEU A 94 10.93 0.49 8.86
C LEU A 94 10.94 -0.81 8.03
N ARG A 95 10.87 -0.70 6.70
CA ARG A 95 10.99 -1.86 5.81
C ARG A 95 12.36 -2.53 5.92
N ALA A 96 13.44 -1.74 5.98
CA ALA A 96 14.78 -2.27 6.16
C ALA A 96 14.92 -2.99 7.51
N THR A 97 14.36 -2.42 8.59
CA THR A 97 14.32 -3.06 9.92
C THR A 97 13.58 -4.38 9.88
N GLU A 98 12.39 -4.42 9.27
CA GLU A 98 11.61 -5.66 9.12
C GLU A 98 12.39 -6.71 8.34
N TYR A 99 12.92 -6.37 7.16
CA TYR A 99 13.66 -7.33 6.32
C TYR A 99 14.90 -7.87 7.04
N THR A 100 15.62 -7.01 7.75
CA THR A 100 16.78 -7.42 8.53
C THR A 100 16.38 -8.40 9.62
N TYR A 101 15.31 -8.11 10.37
CA TYR A 101 14.82 -9.00 11.42
C TYR A 101 14.38 -10.36 10.87
N LEU A 102 13.56 -10.38 9.81
CA LEU A 102 13.11 -11.62 9.17
C LEU A 102 14.30 -12.45 8.63
N THR A 103 15.29 -11.78 8.04
CA THR A 103 16.47 -12.48 7.51
C THR A 103 17.30 -13.09 8.63
N VAL A 104 17.65 -12.28 9.64
CA VAL A 104 18.55 -12.72 10.73
C VAL A 104 17.90 -13.81 11.56
N VAL A 105 16.65 -13.63 12.00
CA VAL A 105 15.97 -14.66 12.83
C VAL A 105 15.76 -15.94 12.02
N GLY A 106 15.29 -15.84 10.77
CA GLY A 106 15.08 -17.01 9.92
C GLY A 106 16.36 -17.83 9.70
N LEU A 107 17.46 -17.17 9.34
CA LEU A 107 18.73 -17.86 9.11
C LEU A 107 19.35 -18.39 10.41
N ALA A 108 19.27 -17.65 11.52
CA ALA A 108 19.84 -18.05 12.79
C ALA A 108 19.12 -19.25 13.44
N THR A 109 17.82 -19.43 13.20
CA THR A 109 17.09 -20.64 13.64
C THR A 109 17.11 -21.79 12.63
N GLY A 110 17.85 -21.67 11.53
CA GLY A 110 17.96 -22.73 10.52
C GLY A 110 16.74 -22.90 9.61
N VAL A 111 15.93 -21.85 9.41
CA VAL A 111 14.88 -21.87 8.36
C VAL A 111 15.58 -21.99 7.00
N PRO A 112 15.09 -22.84 6.08
CA PRO A 112 15.69 -22.98 4.75
C PRO A 112 15.80 -21.62 4.04
N GLY A 113 17.00 -21.27 3.55
CA GLY A 113 17.26 -20.00 2.88
C GLY A 113 16.27 -19.64 1.76
N PRO A 114 15.86 -20.60 0.88
CA PRO A 114 14.82 -20.33 -0.12
C PRO A 114 13.48 -19.90 0.49
N LEU A 115 13.10 -20.43 1.64
CA LEU A 115 11.85 -20.08 2.30
C LEU A 115 11.91 -18.66 2.89
N VAL A 116 13.05 -18.28 3.50
CA VAL A 116 13.32 -16.91 3.93
C VAL A 116 13.23 -15.95 2.74
N PHE A 117 13.86 -16.30 1.62
CA PHE A 117 13.82 -15.52 0.39
C PHE A 117 12.39 -15.34 -0.16
N VAL A 118 11.60 -16.41 -0.21
CA VAL A 118 10.20 -16.35 -0.66
C VAL A 118 9.37 -15.43 0.23
N LEU A 119 9.52 -15.52 1.56
CA LEU A 119 8.83 -14.62 2.49
C LEU A 119 9.24 -13.17 2.23
N LEU A 120 10.54 -12.89 2.15
CA LEU A 120 11.06 -11.54 1.89
C LEU A 120 10.55 -10.96 0.56
N MET A 121 10.55 -11.77 -0.50
CA MET A 121 10.02 -11.34 -1.81
C MET A 121 8.53 -11.08 -1.76
N THR A 122 7.77 -11.90 -1.03
CA THR A 122 6.32 -11.71 -0.85
C THR A 122 6.05 -10.40 -0.12
N VAL A 123 6.77 -10.11 0.97
CA VAL A 123 6.65 -8.84 1.71
C VAL A 123 7.11 -7.65 0.84
N ALA A 124 8.18 -7.79 0.07
CA ALA A 124 8.67 -6.74 -0.83
C ALA A 124 7.68 -6.43 -1.96
N CYS A 125 7.07 -7.44 -2.57
CA CYS A 125 5.98 -7.29 -3.53
C CYS A 125 4.78 -6.59 -2.90
N HIS A 126 4.42 -6.96 -1.67
CA HIS A 126 3.36 -6.29 -0.91
C HIS A 126 3.62 -4.79 -0.73
N HIS A 127 4.82 -4.43 -0.28
CA HIS A 127 5.25 -3.04 -0.09
C HIS A 127 5.36 -2.24 -1.39
N ARG A 128 5.69 -2.90 -2.50
CA ARG A 128 5.75 -2.30 -3.83
C ARG A 128 4.36 -1.99 -4.36
N ASP A 129 3.43 -2.92 -4.20
CA ASP A 129 2.04 -2.73 -4.59
C ASP A 129 1.42 -1.50 -3.92
N ASP A 130 1.67 -1.28 -2.63
CA ASP A 130 1.13 -0.12 -1.91
C ASP A 130 1.75 1.21 -2.37
N ALA A 131 2.96 1.19 -2.92
CA ALA A 131 3.62 2.37 -3.47
C ALA A 131 3.19 2.69 -4.91
N VAL A 132 2.91 1.66 -5.72
CA VAL A 132 2.70 1.80 -7.17
C VAL A 132 1.22 1.93 -7.55
N ARG A 133 0.30 1.34 -6.78
CA ARG A 133 -1.14 1.36 -7.10
C ARG A 133 -1.78 2.77 -6.98
N PRO A 134 -1.55 3.55 -5.90
CA PRO A 134 -2.25 4.83 -5.73
C PRO A 134 -2.02 5.85 -6.86
N PRO A 135 -0.79 6.04 -7.39
CA PRO A 135 -0.55 6.96 -8.50
C PRO A 135 -1.33 6.64 -9.79
N VAL A 136 -1.73 5.38 -10.00
CA VAL A 136 -2.50 4.94 -11.17
C VAL A 136 -4.01 4.81 -10.86
N GLY A 137 -4.47 5.40 -9.76
CA GLY A 137 -5.89 5.43 -9.38
C GLY A 137 -6.44 4.11 -8.82
N VAL A 138 -5.60 3.09 -8.64
CA VAL A 138 -6.00 1.81 -8.06
C VAL A 138 -5.62 1.83 -6.59
N THR A 139 -6.52 1.46 -5.69
CA THR A 139 -6.16 1.32 -4.26
C THR A 139 -6.63 -0.02 -3.74
N ARG A 140 -5.85 -0.61 -2.84
CA ARG A 140 -6.28 -1.83 -2.15
C ARG A 140 -7.47 -1.54 -1.26
N SER A 141 -8.38 -2.51 -1.20
CA SER A 141 -9.47 -2.47 -0.24
C SER A 141 -8.92 -2.31 1.19
N ARG A 142 -9.64 -1.57 2.04
CA ARG A 142 -9.23 -1.36 3.44
C ARG A 142 -9.10 -2.69 4.21
N ARG A 143 -9.94 -3.68 3.88
CA ARG A 143 -9.89 -5.03 4.44
C ARG A 143 -8.61 -5.77 4.04
N ALA A 144 -8.21 -5.72 2.76
CA ALA A 144 -6.97 -6.36 2.30
C ALA A 144 -5.73 -5.75 2.97
N ARG A 145 -5.70 -4.42 3.17
CA ARG A 145 -4.65 -3.75 3.93
C ARG A 145 -4.65 -4.10 5.42
N ALA A 146 -5.82 -4.31 6.02
CA ALA A 146 -5.91 -4.72 7.41
C ALA A 146 -5.49 -6.18 7.63
N SER A 147 -5.72 -7.06 6.65
CA SER A 147 -5.34 -8.48 6.73
C SER A 147 -3.85 -8.73 6.51
N ALA A 148 -3.09 -7.80 5.92
CA ALA A 148 -1.65 -7.97 5.71
C ALA A 148 -0.80 -7.99 7.00
N LEU A 149 -1.45 -7.92 8.18
CA LEU A 149 -0.88 -7.92 9.53
C LEU A 149 -0.01 -6.69 9.87
N GLY A 150 0.44 -5.95 8.87
CA GLY A 150 1.44 -4.89 9.03
C GLY A 150 2.81 -5.41 9.44
N TRP A 151 3.79 -4.52 9.49
CA TRP A 151 5.16 -4.88 9.85
C TRP A 151 5.25 -5.42 11.29
N ASP A 152 4.47 -4.87 12.23
CA ASP A 152 4.44 -5.28 13.63
C ASP A 152 3.85 -6.68 13.82
N GLY A 153 2.74 -6.98 13.16
CA GLY A 153 2.11 -8.30 13.27
C GLY A 153 3.02 -9.40 12.72
N ARG A 154 3.68 -9.14 11.59
CA ARG A 154 4.61 -10.10 10.97
C ARG A 154 5.84 -10.35 11.84
N MET A 155 6.45 -9.29 12.38
CA MET A 155 7.60 -9.43 13.28
C MET A 155 7.23 -10.14 14.59
N LEU A 156 6.04 -9.88 15.16
CA LEU A 156 5.56 -10.57 16.36
C LEU A 156 5.25 -12.06 16.13
N VAL A 157 4.62 -12.40 15.01
CA VAL A 157 4.35 -13.80 14.64
C VAL A 157 5.66 -14.57 14.51
N VAL A 158 6.68 -13.96 13.92
CA VAL A 158 8.02 -14.53 13.79
C VAL A 158 8.71 -14.67 15.15
N ALA A 159 8.62 -13.66 16.01
CA ALA A 159 9.14 -13.77 17.38
C ALA A 159 8.47 -14.90 18.16
N ALA A 160 7.13 -15.01 18.11
CA ALA A 160 6.39 -16.08 18.76
C ALA A 160 6.75 -17.47 18.21
N GLY A 161 6.85 -17.59 16.87
CA GLY A 161 7.28 -18.82 16.22
C GLY A 161 8.70 -19.25 16.63
N SER A 162 9.59 -18.27 16.81
CA SER A 162 10.96 -18.51 17.26
C SER A 162 11.00 -18.97 18.70
N ALA A 163 10.23 -18.31 19.59
CA ALA A 163 10.09 -18.70 21.00
C ALA A 163 9.60 -20.14 21.16
N LEU A 164 8.64 -20.53 20.32
CA LEU A 164 8.04 -21.86 20.29
C LEU A 164 8.85 -22.89 19.48
N HIS A 165 9.99 -22.51 18.91
CA HIS A 165 10.86 -23.37 18.10
C HIS A 165 10.16 -23.99 16.87
N VAL A 166 9.18 -23.30 16.30
CA VAL A 166 8.39 -23.72 15.13
C VAL A 166 8.53 -22.73 13.97
N LEU A 167 9.73 -22.14 13.81
CA LEU A 167 9.88 -21.01 12.89
C LEU A 167 9.70 -21.38 11.42
N THR A 168 10.18 -22.55 10.99
CA THR A 168 10.04 -23.02 9.60
C THR A 168 8.58 -23.09 9.14
N PRO A 169 7.66 -23.79 9.83
CA PRO A 169 6.25 -23.79 9.43
C PRO A 169 5.62 -22.39 9.55
N VAL A 170 6.03 -21.57 10.53
CA VAL A 170 5.55 -20.17 10.64
C VAL A 170 5.92 -19.35 9.40
N TYR A 171 7.15 -19.46 8.89
CA TYR A 171 7.57 -18.79 7.66
C TYR A 171 6.77 -19.28 6.45
N GLY A 172 6.55 -20.59 6.35
CA GLY A 172 5.75 -21.20 5.28
C GLY A 172 4.31 -20.68 5.28
N ILE A 173 3.65 -20.71 6.44
CA ILE A 173 2.27 -20.23 6.60
C ILE A 173 2.20 -18.73 6.31
N LEU A 174 3.13 -17.93 6.84
CA LEU A 174 3.12 -16.48 6.65
C LEU A 174 3.34 -16.11 5.18
N ALA A 175 4.30 -16.75 4.51
CA ALA A 175 4.56 -16.54 3.09
C ALA A 175 3.34 -16.95 2.25
N GLY A 176 2.77 -18.13 2.49
CA GLY A 176 1.58 -18.60 1.79
C GLY A 176 0.38 -17.68 2.00
N TYR A 177 0.15 -17.24 3.24
CA TYR A 177 -0.92 -16.31 3.60
C TYR A 177 -0.81 -14.99 2.83
N LEU A 178 0.37 -14.36 2.85
CA LEU A 178 0.60 -13.09 2.16
C LEU A 178 0.53 -13.26 0.63
N ALA A 179 1.04 -14.37 0.09
CA ALA A 179 0.94 -14.68 -1.33
C ALA A 179 -0.52 -14.83 -1.78
N VAL A 180 -1.35 -15.54 -1.00
CA VAL A 180 -2.79 -15.66 -1.27
C VAL A 180 -3.47 -14.30 -1.26
N LEU A 181 -3.15 -13.42 -0.30
CA LEU A 181 -3.69 -12.06 -0.28
C LEU A 181 -3.28 -11.26 -1.52
N LEU A 182 -2.02 -11.36 -1.95
CA LEU A 182 -1.52 -10.68 -3.15
C LEU A 182 -2.23 -11.16 -4.41
N VAL A 183 -2.34 -12.48 -4.58
CA VAL A 183 -3.00 -13.08 -5.73
C VAL A 183 -4.49 -12.73 -5.73
N ALA A 184 -5.17 -12.82 -4.59
CA ALA A 184 -6.59 -12.49 -4.49
C ALA A 184 -6.87 -11.03 -4.88
N GLU A 185 -6.03 -10.08 -4.43
CA GLU A 185 -6.21 -8.66 -4.77
C GLU A 185 -5.84 -8.38 -6.23
N ALA A 186 -4.84 -9.07 -6.78
CA ALA A 186 -4.54 -9.04 -8.21
C ALA A 186 -5.76 -9.51 -9.02
N VAL A 187 -6.27 -10.72 -8.74
CA VAL A 187 -7.44 -11.29 -9.42
C VAL A 187 -8.63 -10.33 -9.37
N ARG A 188 -8.93 -9.75 -8.19
CA ARG A 188 -10.01 -8.76 -8.04
C ARG A 188 -9.82 -7.53 -8.92
N THR A 189 -8.60 -7.00 -8.97
CA THR A 189 -8.28 -5.80 -9.77
C THR A 189 -8.46 -6.10 -11.26
N TRP A 190 -7.94 -7.24 -11.73
CA TRP A 190 -8.06 -7.67 -13.12
C TRP A 190 -9.51 -7.95 -13.51
N SER A 191 -10.28 -8.62 -12.64
CA SER A 191 -11.69 -8.91 -12.91
C SER A 191 -12.57 -7.66 -12.96
N ALA A 192 -12.17 -6.59 -12.27
CA ALA A 192 -12.91 -5.34 -12.22
C ALA A 192 -12.59 -4.38 -13.38
N THR A 193 -11.63 -4.71 -14.25
CA THR A 193 -11.24 -3.87 -15.39
C THR A 193 -11.99 -4.35 -16.65
N PRO A 194 -13.03 -3.62 -17.13
CA PRO A 194 -13.74 -4.02 -18.34
C PRO A 194 -12.82 -3.93 -19.56
N VAL A 195 -12.82 -4.97 -20.40
CA VAL A 195 -12.03 -5.03 -21.65
C VAL A 195 -12.38 -3.87 -22.60
N ALA A 196 -13.63 -3.39 -22.55
CA ALA A 196 -14.11 -2.25 -23.34
C ALA A 196 -13.37 -0.95 -23.03
N ASP A 197 -13.03 -0.69 -21.76
CA ASP A 197 -12.34 0.53 -21.33
C ASP A 197 -10.89 0.57 -21.82
N VAL A 198 -10.25 -0.60 -21.91
CA VAL A 198 -8.88 -0.75 -22.45
C VAL A 198 -8.85 -0.50 -23.96
N ILE A 199 -9.90 -0.88 -24.68
CA ILE A 199 -10.02 -0.64 -26.13
C ILE A 199 -10.35 0.84 -26.38
N ALA A 200 -11.31 1.42 -25.65
CA ALA A 200 -11.69 2.83 -25.75
C ALA A 200 -10.51 3.78 -25.46
N ALA A 201 -9.65 3.45 -24.49
CA ALA A 201 -8.44 4.23 -24.18
C ALA A 201 -7.33 4.09 -25.24
N ARG A 202 -7.36 3.05 -26.08
CA ARG A 202 -6.37 2.82 -27.15
C ARG A 202 -6.79 3.44 -28.48
N THR A 203 -8.07 3.70 -28.70
CA THR A 203 -8.54 4.41 -29.89
C THR A 203 -8.23 5.90 -29.68
N PRO A 204 -7.25 6.50 -30.37
CA PRO A 204 -7.15 7.95 -30.39
C PRO A 204 -8.46 8.45 -30.97
N SER A 205 -9.06 9.49 -30.40
CA SER A 205 -10.16 10.22 -31.02
C SER A 205 -9.65 10.86 -32.32
N GLY A 206 -9.50 10.04 -33.35
CA GLY A 206 -9.19 10.40 -34.70
C GLY A 206 -10.48 10.67 -35.45
N GLU A 207 -11.25 11.67 -35.00
CA GLU A 207 -12.23 12.31 -35.86
C GLU A 207 -11.61 13.60 -36.42
N GLY A 208 -10.66 13.39 -37.31
CA GLY A 208 -10.31 14.32 -38.36
C GLY A 208 -10.45 13.58 -39.69
N GLY A 209 -11.62 13.64 -40.31
CA GLY A 209 -11.90 13.07 -41.63
C GLY A 209 -13.00 13.86 -42.35
N PRO A 210 -12.89 14.09 -43.67
CA PRO A 210 -13.26 15.35 -44.32
C PRO A 210 -14.75 15.46 -44.68
N GLY A 211 -15.19 16.72 -44.82
CA GLY A 211 -16.57 17.10 -45.08
C GLY A 211 -17.18 16.50 -46.34
N HIS A 212 -18.48 16.25 -46.27
CA HIS A 212 -19.32 16.06 -47.43
C HIS A 212 -20.56 16.95 -47.31
N PRO A 213 -20.72 17.98 -48.16
CA PRO A 213 -21.91 18.82 -48.14
C PRO A 213 -23.02 18.05 -48.85
N ARG A 214 -24.10 17.70 -48.12
CA ARG A 214 -25.36 17.35 -48.78
C ARG A 214 -26.21 18.61 -48.87
N GLY A 215 -26.31 19.09 -50.11
CA GLY A 215 -27.08 20.25 -50.54
C GLY A 215 -28.57 20.10 -50.27
N GLY A 216 -29.22 21.26 -50.25
CA GLY A 216 -30.62 21.42 -49.91
C GLY A 216 -31.60 21.23 -51.06
N TYR A 217 -32.85 21.19 -50.63
CA TYR A 217 -34.08 21.65 -51.26
C TYR A 217 -34.92 22.12 -50.04
N GLY A 218 -35.46 23.32 -49.90
CA GLY A 218 -36.07 24.22 -50.87
C GLY A 218 -37.58 24.19 -50.64
N GLN A 219 -38.13 25.31 -50.13
CA GLN A 219 -39.58 25.65 -50.03
C GLN A 219 -40.40 24.79 -49.04
N GLU A 220 -41.38 25.26 -48.25
CA GLU A 220 -42.36 26.32 -48.48
C GLU A 220 -43.16 26.62 -47.19
N GLY A 221 -43.45 27.91 -46.93
CA GLY A 221 -44.67 28.33 -46.22
C GLY A 221 -44.58 28.59 -44.70
N ASP A 222 -44.33 29.84 -44.34
CA ASP A 222 -45.00 30.47 -43.19
C ASP A 222 -46.00 31.51 -43.77
N PRO A 223 -47.20 31.63 -43.19
CA PRO A 223 -47.45 32.89 -42.50
C PRO A 223 -48.27 32.74 -41.20
N ALA A 224 -47.66 33.18 -40.10
CA ALA A 224 -48.10 34.30 -39.25
C ALA A 224 -49.43 34.17 -38.42
N PRO A 225 -49.57 34.98 -37.34
CA PRO A 225 -50.27 34.62 -36.11
C PRO A 225 -51.72 35.13 -36.03
N VAL A 226 -52.54 34.51 -35.15
CA VAL A 226 -53.82 35.09 -34.72
C VAL A 226 -53.97 34.98 -33.21
N ALA A 227 -54.22 36.13 -32.60
CA ALA A 227 -54.54 36.36 -31.19
C ALA A 227 -56.05 36.18 -30.92
N GLY A 228 -56.41 35.84 -29.68
CA GLY A 228 -57.77 35.96 -29.14
C GLY A 228 -57.91 35.37 -27.73
N THR A 229 -57.75 36.18 -26.67
CA THR A 229 -58.79 36.78 -25.80
C THR A 229 -59.41 35.87 -24.73
N ASN A 230 -59.10 36.18 -23.47
CA ASN A 230 -59.95 36.35 -22.28
C ASN A 230 -61.19 35.45 -22.03
N GLY A 231 -61.26 34.90 -20.81
CA GLY A 231 -62.37 35.16 -19.88
C GLY A 231 -63.42 34.08 -19.60
N GLU A 232 -63.58 33.76 -18.31
CA GLU A 232 -64.75 33.16 -17.60
C GLU A 232 -64.98 31.65 -17.85
N ALA A 233 -65.23 30.80 -16.84
CA ALA A 233 -65.83 30.96 -15.51
C ALA A 233 -65.19 30.04 -14.46
#